data_AF-A0A2N5YSU6-F1
#
_entry.id   AF-A0A2N5YSU6-F1
#
_cell.length_a   1.000
_cell.length_b   1.000
_cell.length_c   1.000
_cell.angle_alpha   90.00
_cell.angle_beta   90.00
_cell.angle_gamma   90.00
#
_symmetry.space_group_name_H-M   'P 1'
#
loop_
_entity.id
_entity.type
_entity.pdbx_description
1 polymer ?
#
loop_
_entity_poly.entity_id
_entity_poly.type
_entity_poly.pdbx_seq_one_letter_code
_entity_poly.pdbx_strand_id
1 'polypeptide(L)'
;MIWKVLKNNIKPGQLAGTFLGVMLGLTILMGALSFYLDVKPVFDDKESFWKDEYIIINKRIKVNDTYNQATNESAEKPLFSDEEIAALKDKSFVKDVAEFSSCSFKIQARSDSESALTGFSADLFFEAVPDEYIDVNYDNWKWEEDSKFVPAILPKTYLNLYNFGFAQSQNLPQVAEESAGLIKFNIIIYNSSKQQQFETRIVGFSERINTILVPKDFVEWGNKNFGSDPDPSPGRLIVVSDDPANPELLDYINSNNYDVNKSELSNSKALAFLKITTTIVLIIGLIIILLAFSLMVISIQLLLHRNNENIRKLSLLGYKISEIALPYKIMTIVLFVITFTISLIPLSIFRDFYSSNLILLGYEIFSQMFISIIVPGFGFISIIVIMLIWMIHAQVKKITS
;
A
#
# COMPACT_ATOMS: atom_id res chain seq x y z
N MET A 1 53.21 -2.86 22.23
CA MET A 1 53.35 -3.79 23.37
C MET A 1 51.99 -4.23 23.93
N ILE A 2 51.08 -3.30 24.25
CA ILE A 2 49.73 -3.57 24.81
C ILE A 2 48.91 -4.56 23.95
N TRP A 3 48.93 -4.43 22.62
CA TRP A 3 48.19 -5.30 21.70
C TRP A 3 48.66 -6.77 21.71
N LYS A 4 49.97 -7.03 21.89
CA LYS A 4 50.53 -8.40 21.96
C LYS A 4 50.16 -9.12 23.25
N VAL A 5 50.05 -8.40 24.37
CA VAL A 5 49.68 -8.97 25.68
C VAL A 5 48.19 -9.32 25.73
N LEU A 6 47.35 -8.54 25.05
CA LEU A 6 45.89 -8.71 25.05
C LEU A 6 45.39 -9.83 24.13
N LYS A 7 46.13 -10.15 23.04
CA LYS A 7 45.72 -11.15 22.04
C LYS A 7 45.69 -12.59 22.57
N ASN A 8 46.50 -12.93 23.58
CA ASN A 8 46.65 -14.32 24.04
C ASN A 8 45.47 -14.88 24.84
N ASN A 9 44.54 -14.03 25.31
CA ASN A 9 43.41 -14.46 26.15
C ASN A 9 42.06 -14.50 25.41
N ILE A 10 42.04 -14.21 24.11
CA ILE A 10 40.86 -14.19 23.25
C ILE A 10 40.36 -15.63 23.03
N LYS A 11 39.08 -15.90 23.37
CA LYS A 11 38.42 -17.17 23.04
C LYS A 11 37.86 -17.11 21.61
N PRO A 12 38.46 -17.80 20.62
CA PRO A 12 38.05 -17.70 19.22
C PRO A 12 36.59 -18.13 18.98
N GLY A 13 36.09 -19.12 19.73
CA GLY A 13 34.72 -19.60 19.60
C GLY A 13 33.65 -18.56 19.96
N GLN A 14 33.91 -17.68 20.93
CA GLN A 14 32.96 -16.62 21.30
C GLN A 14 32.90 -15.53 20.23
N LEU A 15 34.06 -15.13 19.69
CA LEU A 15 34.12 -14.18 18.58
C LEU A 15 33.45 -14.74 17.32
N ALA A 16 33.69 -16.03 17.01
CA ALA A 16 33.04 -16.70 15.88
C ALA A 16 31.51 -16.77 16.08
N GLY A 17 31.05 -17.08 17.30
CA GLY A 17 29.62 -17.09 17.62
C GLY A 17 28.97 -15.71 17.48
N THR A 18 29.60 -14.65 17.99
CA THR A 18 29.14 -13.26 17.78
C THR A 18 29.14 -12.89 16.31
N PHE A 19 30.21 -13.21 15.57
CA PHE A 19 30.32 -12.95 14.14
C PHE A 19 29.15 -13.60 13.38
N LEU A 20 28.95 -14.90 13.55
CA LEU A 20 27.89 -15.65 12.87
C LEU A 20 26.49 -15.16 13.28
N GLY A 21 26.27 -14.93 14.57
CA GLY A 21 24.98 -14.47 15.07
C GLY A 21 24.60 -13.09 14.54
N VAL A 22 25.54 -12.13 14.58
CA VAL A 22 25.31 -10.79 14.03
C VAL A 22 25.17 -10.84 12.50
N MET A 23 25.98 -11.64 11.80
CA MET A 23 25.88 -11.79 10.34
C MET A 23 24.51 -12.31 9.91
N LEU A 24 24.06 -13.41 10.51
CA LEU A 24 22.77 -14.03 10.20
C LEU A 24 21.61 -13.13 10.58
N GLY A 25 21.65 -12.54 11.78
CA GLY A 25 20.60 -11.65 12.24
C GLY A 25 20.46 -10.39 11.38
N LEU A 26 21.58 -9.78 10.94
CA LEU A 26 21.55 -8.64 10.02
C LEU A 26 21.02 -9.03 8.65
N THR A 27 21.45 -10.18 8.13
CA THR A 27 20.96 -10.70 6.85
C THR A 27 19.44 -10.90 6.88
N ILE A 28 18.93 -11.50 7.97
CA ILE A 28 17.49 -11.72 8.16
C ILE A 28 16.74 -10.38 8.28
N LEU A 29 17.22 -9.45 9.11
CA LEU A 29 16.57 -8.14 9.29
C LEU A 29 16.50 -7.35 7.97
N MET A 30 17.65 -7.19 7.31
CA MET A 30 17.74 -6.44 6.06
C MET A 30 16.99 -7.15 4.94
N GLY A 31 17.05 -8.49 4.88
CA GLY A 31 16.35 -9.30 3.89
C GLY A 31 14.83 -9.22 4.04
N ALA A 32 14.31 -9.31 5.26
CA ALA A 32 12.88 -9.18 5.53
C ALA A 32 12.36 -7.78 5.18
N LEU A 33 13.09 -6.73 5.58
CA LEU A 33 12.74 -5.36 5.25
C LEU A 33 12.80 -5.11 3.73
N SER A 34 13.85 -5.59 3.07
CA SER A 34 14.00 -5.50 1.61
C SER A 34 12.86 -6.20 0.89
N PHE A 35 12.50 -7.42 1.32
CA PHE A 35 11.42 -8.18 0.72
C PHE A 35 10.08 -7.45 0.88
N TYR A 36 9.79 -6.91 2.06
CA TYR A 36 8.57 -6.14 2.29
C TYR A 36 8.49 -4.89 1.41
N LEU A 37 9.58 -4.13 1.30
CA LEU A 37 9.62 -2.91 0.49
C LEU A 37 9.56 -3.20 -1.02
N ASP A 38 10.15 -4.30 -1.48
CA ASP A 38 10.14 -4.67 -2.90
C ASP A 38 8.82 -5.33 -3.32
N VAL A 39 8.12 -6.01 -2.39
CA VAL A 39 6.85 -6.70 -2.67
C VAL A 39 5.62 -5.85 -2.37
N LYS A 40 5.66 -4.90 -1.41
CA LYS A 40 4.51 -4.01 -1.15
C LYS A 40 3.98 -3.33 -2.43
N PRO A 41 4.83 -2.76 -3.31
CA PRO A 41 4.37 -2.11 -4.54
C PRO A 41 3.71 -3.05 -5.54
N VAL A 42 3.94 -4.37 -5.46
CA VAL A 42 3.26 -5.36 -6.32
C VAL A 42 1.76 -5.42 -6.02
N PHE A 43 1.38 -5.11 -4.79
CA PHE A 43 -0.02 -5.07 -4.38
C PHE A 43 -0.60 -3.64 -4.38
N ASP A 44 0.25 -2.62 -4.56
CA ASP A 44 -0.14 -1.23 -4.78
C ASP A 44 -0.17 -0.96 -6.29
N ASP A 45 -1.33 -1.16 -6.93
CA ASP A 45 -1.51 -0.81 -8.35
C ASP A 45 -1.41 0.70 -8.55
N LYS A 46 -0.20 1.18 -8.86
CA LYS A 46 0.07 2.59 -9.20
C LYS A 46 -0.32 2.98 -10.62
N GLU A 47 -0.74 2.04 -11.45
CA GLU A 47 -1.20 2.34 -12.82
C GLU A 47 -2.64 2.85 -12.87
N SER A 48 -3.31 2.99 -11.72
CA SER A 48 -4.69 3.43 -11.69
C SER A 48 -4.86 4.94 -11.60
N PHE A 49 -5.86 5.42 -12.32
CA PHE A 49 -6.39 6.78 -12.48
C PHE A 49 -6.70 7.59 -11.18
N TRP A 50 -6.07 7.31 -10.04
CA TRP A 50 -6.42 7.87 -8.72
C TRP A 50 -5.17 8.07 -7.85
N LYS A 51 -5.14 9.16 -7.08
CA LYS A 51 -3.96 9.66 -6.36
C LYS A 51 -3.65 8.94 -5.05
N ASP A 52 -4.64 8.31 -4.41
CA ASP A 52 -4.54 7.66 -3.10
C ASP A 52 -5.09 6.21 -3.13
N GLU A 53 -4.61 5.37 -2.20
CA GLU A 53 -5.15 4.02 -1.97
C GLU A 53 -6.55 4.11 -1.34
N TYR A 54 -7.58 3.71 -2.10
CA TYR A 54 -8.97 3.69 -1.64
C TYR A 54 -9.62 2.32 -1.79
N ILE A 55 -10.68 2.08 -1.01
CA ILE A 55 -11.55 0.91 -1.10
C ILE A 55 -12.98 1.38 -1.36
N ILE A 56 -13.66 0.77 -2.34
CA ILE A 56 -15.09 1.04 -2.57
C ILE A 56 -15.92 0.10 -1.70
N ILE A 57 -16.70 0.68 -0.80
CA ILE A 57 -17.67 -0.06 0.02
C ILE A 57 -19.08 0.19 -0.46
N ASN A 58 -19.90 -0.85 -0.46
CA ASN A 58 -21.31 -0.82 -0.85
C ASN A 58 -22.15 -1.26 0.34
N LYS A 59 -23.35 -0.70 0.46
CA LYS A 59 -24.33 -1.25 1.41
C LYS A 59 -24.75 -2.65 0.94
N ARG A 60 -24.64 -3.64 1.81
CA ARG A 60 -25.01 -5.01 1.46
C ARG A 60 -26.52 -5.15 1.36
N ILE A 61 -26.98 -5.63 0.22
CA ILE A 61 -28.38 -5.96 -0.04
C ILE A 61 -28.68 -7.33 0.58
N LYS A 62 -29.60 -7.39 1.54
CA LYS A 62 -30.07 -8.63 2.15
C LYS A 62 -31.35 -9.11 1.46
N VAL A 63 -31.64 -10.40 1.58
CA VAL A 63 -32.85 -11.02 1.01
C VAL A 63 -34.13 -10.33 1.50
N ASN A 64 -34.14 -9.89 2.76
CA ASN A 64 -35.27 -9.14 3.33
C ASN A 64 -35.46 -7.77 2.66
N ASP A 65 -34.36 -7.09 2.32
CA ASP A 65 -34.41 -5.79 1.64
C ASP A 65 -34.99 -5.96 0.23
N THR A 66 -34.58 -7.01 -0.49
CA THR A 66 -35.14 -7.37 -1.80
C THR A 66 -36.64 -7.67 -1.71
N TYR A 67 -37.05 -8.47 -0.72
CA TYR A 67 -38.47 -8.81 -0.52
C TYR A 67 -39.32 -7.58 -0.18
N ASN A 68 -38.82 -6.71 0.70
CA ASN A 68 -39.51 -5.49 1.10
C ASN A 68 -39.64 -4.50 -0.07
N GLN A 69 -38.59 -4.33 -0.88
CA GLN A 69 -38.64 -3.46 -2.06
C GLN A 69 -39.59 -4.01 -3.14
N ALA A 70 -39.68 -5.34 -3.30
CA ALA A 70 -40.59 -5.96 -4.25
C ALA A 70 -42.06 -5.86 -3.83
N THR A 71 -42.34 -5.73 -2.52
CA THR A 71 -43.70 -5.72 -1.96
C THR A 71 -44.19 -4.33 -1.58
N ASN A 72 -43.28 -3.40 -1.27
CA ASN A 72 -43.57 -2.04 -0.85
C ASN A 72 -42.68 -1.05 -1.62
N GLU A 73 -43.28 -0.23 -2.49
CA GLU A 73 -42.55 0.79 -3.27
C GLU A 73 -41.91 1.88 -2.39
N SER A 74 -42.38 2.06 -1.15
CA SER A 74 -41.84 2.99 -0.15
C SER A 74 -40.85 2.36 0.84
N ALA A 75 -40.41 1.12 0.60
CA ALA A 75 -39.42 0.48 1.48
C ALA A 75 -38.10 1.25 1.48
N GLU A 76 -37.50 1.40 2.66
CA GLU A 76 -36.17 1.98 2.81
C GLU A 76 -35.16 1.20 1.95
N LYS A 77 -34.45 1.93 1.11
CA LYS A 77 -33.37 1.37 0.30
C LYS A 77 -32.12 1.24 1.17
N PRO A 78 -31.27 0.22 0.94
CA PRO A 78 -29.99 0.07 1.62
C PRO A 78 -29.03 1.14 1.11
N LEU A 79 -29.16 2.36 1.65
CA LEU A 79 -28.29 3.50 1.39
C LEU A 79 -27.50 3.82 2.67
N PHE A 80 -26.41 4.56 2.54
CA PHE A 80 -25.68 5.09 3.67
C PHE A 80 -26.37 6.34 4.20
N SER A 81 -26.51 6.44 5.53
CA SER A 81 -26.99 7.67 6.16
C SER A 81 -25.83 8.63 6.46
N ASP A 82 -26.14 9.92 6.59
CA ASP A 82 -25.17 10.95 6.95
C ASP A 82 -24.47 10.63 8.29
N GLU A 83 -25.19 10.02 9.23
CA GLU A 83 -24.66 9.58 10.51
C GLU A 83 -23.64 8.44 10.35
N GLU A 84 -23.91 7.47 9.46
CA GLU A 84 -22.97 6.38 9.16
C GLU A 84 -21.70 6.92 8.47
N ILE A 85 -21.87 7.86 7.53
CA ILE A 85 -20.76 8.50 6.83
C ILE A 85 -19.90 9.32 7.82
N ALA A 86 -20.54 10.09 8.71
CA ALA A 86 -19.83 10.84 9.74
C ALA A 86 -19.09 9.93 10.72
N ALA A 87 -19.72 8.83 11.14
CA ALA A 87 -19.09 7.83 12.02
C ALA A 87 -17.90 7.12 11.37
N LEU A 88 -17.93 6.94 10.04
CA LEU A 88 -16.82 6.39 9.26
C LEU A 88 -15.67 7.41 9.14
N LYS A 89 -15.98 8.69 8.87
CA LYS A 89 -15.01 9.79 8.80
C LYS A 89 -14.27 10.01 10.13
N ASP A 90 -14.89 9.72 11.27
CA ASP A 90 -14.29 9.86 12.61
C ASP A 90 -13.31 8.72 12.99
N LYS A 91 -13.16 7.68 12.15
CA LYS A 91 -12.26 6.56 12.45
C LYS A 91 -10.81 6.92 12.22
N SER A 92 -9.93 6.53 13.14
CA SER A 92 -8.48 6.78 13.09
C SER A 92 -7.77 6.13 11.90
N PHE A 93 -8.40 5.14 11.26
CA PHE A 93 -7.85 4.46 10.08
C PHE A 93 -8.40 5.02 8.76
N VAL A 94 -9.25 6.04 8.80
CA VAL A 94 -9.83 6.68 7.62
C VAL A 94 -9.20 8.06 7.45
N LYS A 95 -8.61 8.29 6.27
CA LYS A 95 -8.05 9.59 5.88
C LYS A 95 -9.12 10.49 5.30
N ASP A 96 -9.96 9.93 4.42
CA ASP A 96 -11.07 10.64 3.80
C ASP A 96 -12.18 9.65 3.37
N VAL A 97 -13.40 10.16 3.22
CA VAL A 97 -14.54 9.42 2.68
C VAL A 97 -15.24 10.26 1.64
N ALA A 98 -15.27 9.76 0.42
CA ALA A 98 -16.01 10.33 -0.69
C ALA A 98 -17.28 9.53 -0.99
N GLU A 99 -18.29 10.24 -1.49
CA GLU A 99 -19.61 9.70 -1.76
C GLU A 99 -19.81 9.54 -3.26
N PHE A 100 -20.46 8.44 -3.66
CA PHE A 100 -20.96 8.32 -5.03
C PHE A 100 -22.30 9.05 -5.13
N SER A 101 -22.35 10.08 -5.98
CA SER A 101 -23.60 10.76 -6.31
C SER A 101 -24.31 9.96 -7.40
N SER A 102 -25.51 9.44 -7.09
CA SER A 102 -26.33 8.70 -8.05
C SER A 102 -27.36 9.62 -8.72
N CYS A 103 -27.74 9.28 -9.96
CA CYS A 103 -28.83 9.97 -10.64
C CYS A 103 -30.20 9.48 -10.12
N SER A 104 -31.10 10.40 -9.75
CA SER A 104 -32.49 10.13 -9.38
C SER A 104 -33.48 10.33 -10.54
N PHE A 105 -32.96 10.42 -11.77
CA PHE A 105 -33.72 10.55 -13.03
C PHE A 105 -33.35 9.41 -14.01
N LYS A 106 -34.17 9.23 -15.05
CA LYS A 106 -33.97 8.16 -16.05
C LYS A 106 -33.09 8.64 -17.19
N ILE A 107 -32.17 7.78 -17.61
CA ILE A 107 -31.23 8.04 -18.72
C ILE A 107 -31.39 6.92 -19.74
N GLN A 108 -31.51 7.27 -21.01
CA GLN A 108 -31.53 6.33 -22.11
C GLN A 108 -30.48 6.72 -23.14
N ALA A 109 -29.57 5.82 -23.48
CA ALA A 109 -28.71 5.97 -24.63
C ALA A 109 -29.46 5.59 -25.91
N ARG A 110 -29.30 6.43 -26.93
CA ARG A 110 -29.85 6.21 -28.26
C ARG A 110 -28.78 6.43 -29.31
N SER A 111 -28.60 5.45 -30.20
CA SER A 111 -27.76 5.67 -31.38
C SER A 111 -28.44 6.62 -32.36
N ASP A 112 -27.63 7.48 -32.98
CA ASP A 112 -28.08 8.25 -34.14
C ASP A 112 -28.39 7.32 -35.33
N SER A 113 -29.29 7.74 -36.22
CA SER A 113 -29.76 6.92 -37.34
C SER A 113 -28.69 6.60 -38.38
N GLU A 114 -27.60 7.38 -38.42
CA GLU A 114 -26.48 7.22 -39.35
C GLU A 114 -25.30 6.39 -38.78
N SER A 115 -25.38 5.94 -37.53
CA SER A 115 -24.31 5.15 -36.89
C SER A 115 -24.46 3.65 -37.19
N ALA A 116 -23.35 2.90 -37.15
CA ALA A 116 -23.31 1.44 -37.32
C ALA A 116 -24.15 0.66 -36.28
N LEU A 117 -24.68 1.35 -35.26
CA LEU A 117 -25.54 0.81 -34.20
C LEU A 117 -27.01 1.27 -34.36
N THR A 118 -27.50 1.43 -35.59
CA THR A 118 -28.88 1.86 -35.89
C THR A 118 -29.92 1.06 -35.07
N GLY A 119 -30.76 1.75 -34.30
CA GLY A 119 -31.79 1.12 -33.46
C GLY A 119 -31.33 0.73 -32.04
N PHE A 120 -30.08 0.99 -31.67
CA PHE A 120 -29.60 0.82 -30.29
C PHE A 120 -30.31 1.79 -29.35
N SER A 121 -31.04 1.22 -28.38
CA SER A 121 -31.66 1.92 -27.27
C SER A 121 -31.39 1.12 -26.00
N ALA A 122 -30.75 1.74 -25.01
CA ALA A 122 -30.44 1.09 -23.74
C ALA A 122 -30.68 2.08 -22.60
N ASP A 123 -31.36 1.62 -21.55
CA ASP A 123 -31.42 2.40 -20.32
C ASP A 123 -30.05 2.35 -19.65
N LEU A 124 -29.54 3.52 -19.28
CA LEU A 124 -28.26 3.70 -18.63
C LEU A 124 -28.46 4.25 -17.22
N PHE A 125 -27.42 4.11 -16.41
CA PHE A 125 -27.28 4.81 -15.16
C PHE A 125 -25.93 5.52 -15.18
N PHE A 126 -25.89 6.71 -14.58
CA PHE A 126 -24.66 7.45 -14.35
C PHE A 126 -24.48 7.68 -12.86
N GLU A 127 -23.22 7.73 -12.46
CA GLU A 127 -22.81 8.16 -11.15
C GLU A 127 -21.70 9.21 -11.28
N ALA A 128 -21.51 9.98 -10.23
CA ALA A 128 -20.39 10.90 -10.11
C ALA A 128 -19.64 10.64 -8.81
N VAL A 129 -18.37 11.02 -8.81
CA VAL A 129 -17.49 11.06 -7.64
C VAL A 129 -16.78 12.40 -7.65
N PRO A 130 -16.24 12.88 -6.50
CA PRO A 130 -15.57 14.16 -6.47
C PRO A 130 -14.34 14.17 -7.40
N ASP A 131 -14.13 15.29 -8.10
CA ASP A 131 -13.12 15.41 -9.15
C ASP A 131 -11.69 15.14 -8.66
N GLU A 132 -11.39 15.39 -7.38
CA GLU A 132 -10.06 15.16 -6.78
C GLU A 132 -9.62 13.70 -6.83
N TYR A 133 -10.58 12.80 -6.97
CA TYR A 133 -10.32 11.39 -7.07
C TYR A 133 -10.07 10.96 -8.52
N ILE A 134 -10.49 11.73 -9.52
CA ILE A 134 -10.30 11.45 -10.95
C ILE A 134 -8.95 12.03 -11.41
N ASP A 135 -7.90 11.20 -11.55
CA ASP A 135 -6.52 11.61 -11.91
C ASP A 135 -6.29 11.77 -13.42
N VAL A 136 -7.35 11.78 -14.23
CA VAL A 136 -7.22 11.99 -15.68
C VAL A 136 -7.37 13.47 -16.02
N ASN A 137 -6.25 14.08 -16.39
CA ASN A 137 -6.19 15.43 -16.94
C ASN A 137 -6.70 15.44 -18.39
N TYR A 138 -7.98 15.10 -18.59
CA TYR A 138 -8.66 15.47 -19.81
C TYR A 138 -9.08 16.92 -19.67
N ASP A 139 -8.58 17.80 -20.54
CA ASP A 139 -8.99 19.21 -20.65
C ASP A 139 -10.54 19.39 -20.76
N ASN A 140 -11.27 18.29 -21.01
CA ASN A 140 -12.70 18.23 -21.27
C ASN A 140 -13.53 17.45 -20.21
N TRP A 141 -13.03 17.19 -18.99
CA TRP A 141 -13.82 16.52 -17.93
C TRP A 141 -14.89 17.41 -17.27
N LYS A 142 -14.97 18.70 -17.62
CA LYS A 142 -15.92 19.63 -16.99
C LYS A 142 -17.26 19.65 -17.75
N TRP A 143 -18.34 19.85 -16.99
CA TRP A 143 -19.66 20.10 -17.54
C TRP A 143 -20.23 21.39 -16.95
N GLU A 144 -20.89 22.19 -17.79
CA GLU A 144 -21.57 23.43 -17.41
C GLU A 144 -23.02 23.37 -17.90
N GLU A 145 -23.93 24.10 -17.25
CA GLU A 145 -25.38 24.02 -17.51
C GLU A 145 -25.78 24.31 -18.96
N ASP A 146 -25.06 25.22 -19.64
CA ASP A 146 -25.30 25.54 -21.05
C ASP A 146 -24.71 24.50 -22.02
N SER A 147 -23.92 23.54 -21.52
CA SER A 147 -23.29 22.51 -22.32
C SER A 147 -24.28 21.41 -22.71
N LYS A 148 -24.46 21.22 -24.02
CA LYS A 148 -25.14 20.03 -24.58
C LYS A 148 -24.25 18.78 -24.62
N PHE A 149 -23.00 18.90 -24.19
CA PHE A 149 -22.01 17.85 -24.25
C PHE A 149 -21.68 17.35 -22.84
N VAL A 150 -21.81 16.04 -22.59
CA VAL A 150 -21.47 15.39 -21.31
C VAL A 150 -20.28 14.45 -21.53
N PRO A 151 -19.11 14.66 -20.89
CA PRO A 151 -18.03 13.68 -20.91
C PRO A 151 -18.40 12.48 -20.04
N ALA A 152 -18.04 11.27 -20.47
CA ALA A 152 -18.26 10.05 -19.69
C ALA A 152 -17.01 9.19 -19.61
N ILE A 153 -16.75 8.57 -18.46
CA ILE A 153 -15.74 7.53 -18.27
C ILE A 153 -16.46 6.20 -18.10
N LEU A 154 -16.06 5.19 -18.87
CA LEU A 154 -16.66 3.86 -18.81
C LEU A 154 -15.76 2.83 -18.11
N PRO A 155 -16.30 1.78 -17.51
CA PRO A 155 -15.48 0.66 -17.04
C PRO A 155 -14.78 -0.02 -18.21
N LYS A 156 -13.49 -0.35 -18.08
CA LYS A 156 -12.76 -1.16 -19.07
C LYS A 156 -13.43 -2.51 -19.31
N THR A 157 -14.07 -3.05 -18.29
CA THR A 157 -14.90 -4.26 -18.36
C THR A 157 -16.01 -4.16 -19.42
N TYR A 158 -16.60 -2.97 -19.65
CA TYR A 158 -17.64 -2.80 -20.67
C TYR A 158 -17.07 -2.84 -22.09
N LEU A 159 -15.90 -2.22 -22.31
CA LEU A 159 -15.18 -2.33 -23.57
C LEU A 159 -14.79 -3.79 -23.86
N ASN A 160 -14.32 -4.51 -22.85
CA ASN A 160 -13.98 -5.93 -22.96
C ASN A 160 -15.22 -6.79 -23.27
N LEU A 161 -16.34 -6.54 -22.61
CA LEU A 161 -17.59 -7.24 -22.87
C LEU A 161 -18.07 -7.00 -24.31
N TYR A 162 -17.97 -5.76 -24.80
CA TYR A 162 -18.24 -5.47 -26.21
C TYR A 162 -17.27 -6.24 -27.11
N ASN A 163 -15.97 -6.08 -26.94
CA ASN A 163 -14.97 -6.64 -27.86
C ASN A 163 -14.96 -8.16 -27.91
N PHE A 164 -14.99 -8.82 -26.76
CA PHE A 164 -14.80 -10.28 -26.66
C PHE A 164 -16.13 -11.03 -26.47
N GLY A 165 -17.12 -10.40 -25.85
CA GLY A 165 -18.43 -11.02 -25.63
C GLY A 165 -19.40 -10.82 -26.80
N PHE A 166 -19.41 -9.63 -27.40
CA PHE A 166 -20.42 -9.27 -28.40
C PHE A 166 -19.87 -9.15 -29.82
N ALA A 167 -18.88 -8.28 -30.05
CA ALA A 167 -18.38 -7.96 -31.38
C ALA A 167 -17.85 -9.19 -32.11
N GLN A 168 -17.07 -10.04 -31.43
CA GLN A 168 -16.61 -11.32 -31.98
C GLN A 168 -17.76 -12.26 -32.36
N SER A 169 -18.81 -12.37 -31.53
CA SER A 169 -19.92 -13.28 -31.79
C SER A 169 -20.86 -12.78 -32.89
N GLN A 170 -20.97 -11.46 -33.04
CA GLN A 170 -21.81 -10.80 -34.04
C GLN A 170 -21.06 -10.40 -35.32
N ASN A 171 -19.77 -10.75 -35.44
CA ASN A 171 -18.89 -10.33 -36.54
C ASN A 171 -18.85 -8.80 -36.72
N LEU A 172 -18.95 -8.05 -35.62
CA LEU A 172 -18.77 -6.60 -35.60
C LEU A 172 -17.29 -6.25 -35.39
N PRO A 173 -16.82 -5.07 -35.85
CA PRO A 173 -15.47 -4.61 -35.58
C PRO A 173 -15.22 -4.47 -34.08
N GLN A 174 -14.07 -4.98 -33.62
CA GLN A 174 -13.58 -4.68 -32.28
C GLN A 174 -13.03 -3.25 -32.23
N VAL A 175 -13.14 -2.61 -31.07
CA VAL A 175 -12.74 -1.22 -30.85
C VAL A 175 -11.52 -1.20 -29.93
N ALA A 176 -10.43 -0.59 -30.40
CA ALA A 176 -9.25 -0.31 -29.58
C ALA A 176 -9.55 0.78 -28.54
N GLU A 177 -8.93 0.73 -27.37
CA GLU A 177 -9.20 1.65 -26.26
C GLU A 177 -8.99 3.12 -26.65
N GLU A 178 -7.92 3.40 -27.40
CA GLU A 178 -7.56 4.74 -27.88
C GLU A 178 -8.57 5.27 -28.91
N SER A 179 -9.23 4.38 -29.65
CA SER A 179 -10.26 4.73 -30.65
C SER A 179 -11.65 4.80 -30.04
N ALA A 180 -11.90 4.10 -28.93
CA ALA A 180 -13.19 4.11 -28.25
C ALA A 180 -13.53 5.48 -27.66
N GLY A 181 -12.50 6.26 -27.29
CA GLY A 181 -12.66 7.66 -26.85
C GLY A 181 -13.22 8.61 -27.92
N LEU A 182 -13.29 8.18 -29.18
CA LEU A 182 -13.87 8.95 -30.28
C LEU A 182 -15.36 8.66 -30.48
N ILE A 183 -15.90 7.63 -29.81
CA ILE A 183 -17.30 7.23 -29.96
C ILE A 183 -18.19 8.25 -29.25
N LYS A 184 -19.04 8.88 -30.05
CA LYS A 184 -20.11 9.77 -29.59
C LYS A 184 -21.43 8.99 -29.59
N PHE A 185 -22.23 9.20 -28.57
CA PHE A 185 -23.60 8.69 -28.50
C PHE A 185 -24.51 9.73 -27.88
N ASN A 186 -25.78 9.72 -28.28
CA ASN A 186 -26.74 10.63 -27.68
C ASN A 186 -27.35 9.96 -26.45
N ILE A 187 -27.53 10.74 -25.39
CA ILE A 187 -28.32 10.35 -24.25
C ILE A 187 -29.56 11.22 -24.16
N ILE A 188 -30.60 10.63 -23.65
CA ILE A 188 -31.87 11.27 -23.37
C ILE A 188 -32.08 11.14 -21.87
N ILE A 189 -32.11 12.26 -21.18
CA ILE A 189 -32.55 12.30 -19.79
C ILE A 189 -34.02 12.67 -19.76
N TYR A 190 -34.80 12.00 -18.91
CA TYR A 190 -36.23 12.23 -18.85
C TYR A 190 -36.83 11.95 -17.48
N ASN A 191 -37.93 12.64 -17.21
CA ASN A 191 -38.88 12.39 -16.13
C ASN A 191 -40.30 12.44 -16.72
N SER A 192 -41.33 12.16 -15.92
CA SER A 192 -42.73 12.03 -16.34
C SER A 192 -43.29 13.22 -17.15
N SER A 193 -42.66 14.40 -17.13
CA SER A 193 -43.12 15.61 -17.83
C SER A 193 -42.10 16.31 -18.74
N LYS A 194 -40.81 15.96 -18.68
CA LYS A 194 -39.73 16.67 -19.39
C LYS A 194 -38.71 15.68 -19.94
N GLN A 195 -38.14 16.02 -21.09
CA GLN A 195 -37.08 15.27 -21.74
C GLN A 195 -36.05 16.25 -22.31
N GLN A 196 -34.76 15.94 -22.16
CA GLN A 196 -33.68 16.70 -22.77
C GLN A 196 -32.62 15.75 -23.34
N GLN A 197 -32.10 16.10 -24.50
CA GLN A 197 -31.06 15.33 -25.19
C GLN A 197 -29.69 15.98 -25.01
N PHE A 198 -28.69 15.15 -24.77
CA PHE A 198 -27.29 15.53 -24.68
C PHE A 198 -26.46 14.65 -25.63
N GLU A 199 -25.39 15.21 -26.16
CA GLU A 199 -24.32 14.46 -26.81
C GLU A 199 -23.34 13.99 -25.73
N THR A 200 -22.98 12.72 -25.73
CA THR A 200 -22.02 12.13 -24.80
C THR A 200 -20.85 11.55 -25.56
N ARG A 201 -19.64 11.66 -25.01
CA ARG A 201 -18.44 11.00 -25.54
C ARG A 201 -17.70 10.33 -24.42
N ILE A 202 -17.19 9.15 -24.72
CA ILE A 202 -16.29 8.45 -23.83
C ILE A 202 -14.97 9.22 -23.81
N VAL A 203 -14.58 9.80 -22.68
CA VAL A 203 -13.30 10.50 -22.57
C VAL A 203 -12.21 9.59 -22.04
N GLY A 204 -12.55 8.49 -21.38
CA GLY A 204 -11.59 7.50 -20.90
C GLY A 204 -12.24 6.23 -20.37
N PHE A 205 -11.41 5.27 -19.95
CA PHE A 205 -11.84 4.04 -19.30
C PHE A 205 -11.29 3.96 -17.88
N SER A 206 -12.04 3.32 -16.97
CA SER A 206 -11.61 3.04 -15.60
C SER A 206 -11.45 1.54 -15.39
N GLU A 207 -10.32 1.13 -14.82
CA GLU A 207 -10.09 -0.27 -14.44
C GLU A 207 -10.59 -0.60 -13.02
N ARG A 208 -10.66 0.41 -12.14
CA ARG A 208 -11.02 0.22 -10.73
C ARG A 208 -12.49 0.47 -10.43
N ILE A 209 -13.12 1.40 -11.14
CA ILE A 209 -14.52 1.75 -10.90
C ILE A 209 -15.41 1.11 -11.96
N ASN A 210 -16.24 0.16 -11.53
CA ASN A 210 -17.19 -0.54 -12.39
C ASN A 210 -18.53 0.20 -12.50
N THR A 211 -18.51 1.49 -12.86
CA THR A 211 -19.70 2.28 -13.21
C THR A 211 -19.40 3.30 -14.33
N ILE A 212 -20.45 3.85 -14.93
CA ILE A 212 -20.33 4.97 -15.89
C ILE A 212 -20.25 6.27 -15.10
N LEU A 213 -19.09 6.91 -15.14
CA LEU A 213 -18.85 8.17 -14.44
C LEU A 213 -19.13 9.35 -15.37
N VAL A 214 -19.78 10.38 -14.82
CA VAL A 214 -19.94 11.70 -15.45
C VAL A 214 -19.58 12.79 -14.42
N PRO A 215 -19.40 14.06 -14.83
CA PRO A 215 -19.05 15.13 -13.91
C PRO A 215 -20.12 15.34 -12.85
N LYS A 216 -19.68 15.64 -11.62
CA LYS A 216 -20.59 15.83 -10.48
C LYS A 216 -21.62 16.91 -10.73
N ASP A 217 -21.21 18.02 -11.34
CA ASP A 217 -22.10 19.13 -11.69
C ASP A 217 -23.29 18.70 -12.57
N PHE A 218 -23.08 17.75 -13.49
CA PHE A 218 -24.16 17.22 -14.34
C PHE A 218 -25.16 16.39 -13.54
N VAL A 219 -24.68 15.54 -12.61
CA VAL A 219 -25.56 14.73 -11.76
C VAL A 219 -26.37 15.62 -10.82
N GLU A 220 -25.74 16.58 -10.15
CA GLU A 220 -26.42 17.52 -9.25
C GLU A 220 -27.47 18.36 -9.99
N TRP A 221 -27.13 18.88 -11.17
CA TRP A 221 -28.07 19.63 -12.00
C TRP A 221 -29.22 18.74 -12.49
N GLY A 222 -28.93 17.52 -12.95
CA GLY A 222 -29.92 16.57 -13.42
C GLY A 222 -30.89 16.15 -12.31
N ASN A 223 -30.38 15.90 -11.10
CA ASN A 223 -31.20 15.56 -9.93
C ASN A 223 -32.14 16.71 -9.55
N LYS A 224 -31.68 17.97 -9.60
CA LYS A 224 -32.52 19.15 -9.32
C LYS A 224 -33.61 19.40 -10.37
N ASN A 225 -33.31 19.15 -11.65
CA ASN A 225 -34.21 19.51 -12.75
C ASN A 225 -35.12 18.37 -13.23
N PHE A 226 -34.63 17.14 -13.15
CA PHE A 226 -35.28 15.92 -13.65
C PHE A 226 -35.44 14.84 -12.58
N GLY A 227 -34.72 14.92 -11.46
CA GLY A 227 -34.73 13.91 -10.42
C GLY A 227 -36.01 13.87 -9.59
N SER A 228 -36.28 12.71 -8.96
CA SER A 228 -37.28 12.59 -7.89
C SER A 228 -36.76 13.08 -6.54
N ASP A 229 -35.45 13.12 -6.39
CA ASP A 229 -34.73 13.52 -5.19
C ASP A 229 -33.53 14.40 -5.60
N PRO A 230 -33.47 15.68 -5.17
CA PRO A 230 -32.36 16.58 -5.48
C PRO A 230 -31.01 16.12 -4.92
N ASP A 231 -31.01 15.36 -3.82
CA ASP A 231 -29.78 14.93 -3.13
C ASP A 231 -29.93 13.50 -2.58
N PRO A 232 -29.90 12.49 -3.47
CA PRO A 232 -30.13 11.11 -3.09
C PRO A 232 -28.97 10.57 -2.25
N SER A 233 -29.28 9.94 -1.11
CA SER A 233 -28.27 9.31 -0.26
C SER A 233 -27.45 8.26 -1.02
N PRO A 234 -26.13 8.18 -0.77
CA PRO A 234 -25.24 7.32 -1.55
C PRO A 234 -25.45 5.84 -1.21
N GLY A 235 -25.46 4.97 -2.21
CA GLY A 235 -25.44 3.50 -2.01
C GLY A 235 -24.04 2.92 -1.85
N ARG A 236 -23.02 3.72 -2.17
CA ARG A 236 -21.60 3.35 -2.23
C ARG A 236 -20.73 4.50 -1.75
N LEU A 237 -19.62 4.17 -1.10
CA LEU A 237 -18.64 5.14 -0.61
C LEU A 237 -17.24 4.73 -1.07
N ILE A 238 -16.41 5.74 -1.33
CA ILE A 238 -14.96 5.60 -1.47
C ILE A 238 -14.36 5.87 -0.10
N VAL A 239 -13.62 4.90 0.45
CA VAL A 239 -12.92 5.05 1.72
C VAL A 239 -11.43 5.11 1.44
N VAL A 240 -10.82 6.25 1.73
CA VAL A 240 -9.37 6.44 1.66
C VAL A 240 -8.79 6.09 3.02
N SER A 241 -7.84 5.16 3.04
CA SER A 241 -7.15 4.73 4.25
C SER A 241 -5.67 5.08 4.14
N ASP A 242 -5.02 5.37 5.27
CA ASP A 242 -3.56 5.48 5.34
C ASP A 242 -2.87 4.13 5.08
N ASP A 243 -3.56 3.02 5.37
CA ASP A 243 -3.10 1.65 5.15
C ASP A 243 -4.32 0.77 4.79
N PRO A 244 -4.51 0.38 3.51
CA PRO A 244 -5.62 -0.48 3.11
C PRO A 244 -5.52 -1.89 3.73
N ALA A 245 -4.33 -2.28 4.20
CA ALA A 245 -4.08 -3.52 4.91
C ALA A 245 -4.24 -3.38 6.44
N ASN A 246 -4.79 -2.27 6.93
CA ASN A 246 -5.06 -2.08 8.35
C ASN A 246 -6.10 -3.13 8.83
N PRO A 247 -5.77 -3.97 9.83
CA PRO A 247 -6.70 -4.95 10.38
C PRO A 247 -8.01 -4.33 10.88
N GLU A 248 -7.97 -3.13 11.48
CA GLU A 248 -9.16 -2.45 12.01
C GLU A 248 -10.15 -2.06 10.90
N LEU A 249 -9.64 -1.63 9.74
CA LEU A 249 -10.47 -1.32 8.58
C LEU A 249 -11.15 -2.58 8.04
N LEU A 250 -10.40 -3.67 7.89
CA LEU A 250 -10.94 -4.95 7.42
C LEU A 250 -12.00 -5.50 8.38
N ASP A 251 -11.75 -5.42 9.69
CA ASP A 251 -12.70 -5.83 10.72
C ASP A 251 -13.94 -4.94 10.74
N TYR A 252 -13.80 -3.64 10.53
CA TYR A 252 -14.92 -2.72 10.43
C TYR A 252 -15.81 -3.03 9.22
N ILE A 253 -15.22 -3.27 8.05
CA ILE A 253 -15.94 -3.68 6.83
C ILE A 253 -16.72 -4.98 7.06
N ASN A 254 -16.06 -5.99 7.67
CA ASN A 254 -16.67 -7.29 7.92
C ASN A 254 -17.79 -7.22 8.98
N SER A 255 -17.58 -6.51 10.08
CA SER A 255 -18.54 -6.39 11.18
C SER A 255 -19.80 -5.64 10.77
N ASN A 256 -19.66 -4.57 9.97
CA ASN A 256 -20.79 -3.84 9.40
C ASN A 256 -21.42 -4.54 8.19
N ASN A 257 -20.86 -5.69 7.76
CA ASN A 257 -21.32 -6.46 6.61
C ASN A 257 -21.38 -5.64 5.32
N TYR A 258 -20.44 -4.74 5.08
CA TYR A 258 -20.38 -4.03 3.80
C TYR A 258 -19.95 -4.96 2.67
N ASP A 259 -20.44 -4.69 1.47
CA ASP A 259 -20.03 -5.41 0.26
C ASP A 259 -18.90 -4.65 -0.44
N VAL A 260 -17.81 -5.33 -0.75
CA VAL A 260 -16.56 -4.73 -1.26
C VAL A 260 -16.09 -5.57 -2.44
N ASN A 261 -15.44 -4.94 -3.41
CA ASN A 261 -14.83 -5.68 -4.50
C ASN A 261 -13.86 -6.75 -3.95
N LYS A 262 -14.12 -8.02 -4.29
CA LYS A 262 -13.37 -9.16 -3.76
C LYS A 262 -11.90 -9.11 -4.13
N SER A 263 -11.53 -8.58 -5.30
CA SER A 263 -10.13 -8.45 -5.69
C SER A 263 -9.40 -7.43 -4.82
N GLU A 264 -9.97 -6.23 -4.63
CA GLU A 264 -9.41 -5.18 -3.76
C GLU A 264 -9.28 -5.66 -2.31
N LEU A 265 -10.31 -6.34 -1.79
CA LEU A 265 -10.27 -6.92 -0.45
C LEU A 265 -9.21 -8.03 -0.32
N SER A 266 -9.00 -8.82 -1.37
CA SER A 266 -8.00 -9.90 -1.38
C SER A 266 -6.58 -9.34 -1.41
N ASN A 267 -6.33 -8.29 -2.20
CA ASN A 267 -5.04 -7.59 -2.24
C ASN A 267 -4.71 -6.98 -0.87
N SER A 268 -5.68 -6.30 -0.25
CA SER A 268 -5.55 -5.74 1.10
C SER A 268 -5.23 -6.82 2.15
N LYS A 269 -5.89 -7.98 2.07
CA LYS A 269 -5.61 -9.14 2.93
C LYS A 269 -4.22 -9.74 2.68
N ALA A 270 -3.78 -9.82 1.43
CA ALA A 270 -2.45 -10.32 1.08
C ALA A 270 -1.35 -9.39 1.61
N LEU A 271 -1.53 -8.07 1.49
CA LEU A 271 -0.65 -7.08 2.11
C LEU A 271 -0.62 -7.19 3.63
N ALA A 272 -1.78 -7.39 4.28
CA ALA A 272 -1.85 -7.58 5.72
C ALA A 272 -1.07 -8.83 6.16
N PHE A 273 -1.24 -9.94 5.41
CA PHE A 273 -0.49 -11.17 5.65
C PHE A 273 1.03 -10.96 5.46
N LEU A 274 1.45 -10.29 4.38
CA LEU A 274 2.84 -9.93 4.12
C LEU A 274 3.44 -9.11 5.27
N LYS A 275 2.70 -8.11 5.78
CA LYS A 275 3.09 -7.26 6.92
C LYS A 275 3.29 -8.08 8.19
N ILE A 276 2.35 -8.98 8.51
CA ILE A 276 2.41 -9.85 9.69
C ILE A 276 3.62 -10.80 9.59
N THR A 277 3.76 -11.51 8.47
CA THR A 277 4.87 -12.45 8.26
C THR A 277 6.22 -11.74 8.33
N THR A 278 6.36 -10.59 7.67
CA THR A 278 7.58 -9.77 7.73
C THR A 278 7.89 -9.35 9.16
N THR A 279 6.89 -8.90 9.92
CA THR A 279 7.06 -8.47 11.32
C THR A 279 7.57 -9.60 12.20
N ILE A 280 7.02 -10.81 12.04
CA ILE A 280 7.48 -12.00 12.76
C ILE A 280 8.96 -12.29 12.46
N VAL A 281 9.35 -12.24 11.18
CA VAL A 281 10.74 -12.48 10.76
C VAL A 281 11.68 -11.39 11.30
N LEU A 282 11.25 -10.14 11.31
CA LEU A 282 12.01 -9.03 11.90
C LEU A 282 12.27 -9.25 13.40
N ILE A 283 11.25 -9.67 14.15
CA ILE A 283 11.38 -9.98 15.58
C ILE A 283 12.40 -11.11 15.80
N ILE A 284 12.34 -12.17 14.99
CA ILE A 284 13.31 -13.29 15.07
C ILE A 284 14.73 -12.78 14.81
N GLY A 285 14.94 -11.98 13.76
CA GLY A 285 16.24 -11.39 13.44
C GLY A 285 16.77 -10.51 14.58
N LEU A 286 15.91 -9.71 15.20
CA LEU A 286 16.26 -8.86 16.34
C LEU A 286 16.68 -9.67 17.57
N ILE A 287 15.96 -10.75 17.89
CA ILE A 287 16.31 -11.65 19.01
C ILE A 287 17.70 -12.28 18.78
N ILE A 288 17.98 -12.75 17.56
CA ILE A 288 19.29 -13.33 17.22
C ILE A 288 20.42 -12.32 17.44
N ILE A 289 20.22 -11.07 17.03
CA ILE A 289 21.20 -10.00 17.23
C ILE A 289 21.39 -9.68 18.72
N LEU A 290 20.32 -9.62 19.50
CA LEU A 290 20.40 -9.39 20.95
C LEU A 290 21.16 -10.53 21.66
N LEU A 291 20.97 -11.77 21.24
CA LEU A 291 21.72 -12.92 21.74
C LEU A 291 23.21 -12.83 21.36
N ALA A 292 23.51 -12.51 20.10
CA ALA A 292 24.89 -12.37 19.61
C ALA A 292 25.62 -11.20 20.29
N PHE A 293 24.90 -10.10 20.54
CA PHE A 293 25.36 -8.96 21.32
C PHE A 293 25.68 -9.36 22.76
N SER A 294 24.79 -10.11 23.41
CA SER A 294 25.01 -10.59 24.78
C SER A 294 26.24 -11.50 24.87
N LEU A 295 26.46 -12.37 23.90
CA LEU A 295 27.69 -13.18 23.80
C LEU A 295 28.94 -12.30 23.70
N MET A 296 28.89 -11.20 22.93
CA MET A 296 30.01 -10.29 22.79
C MET A 296 30.33 -9.57 24.10
N VAL A 297 29.29 -9.10 24.81
CA VAL A 297 29.44 -8.46 26.12
C VAL A 297 30.11 -9.41 27.10
N ILE A 298 29.65 -10.65 27.19
CA ILE A 298 30.25 -11.68 28.07
C ILE A 298 31.69 -11.96 27.66
N SER A 299 31.97 -12.02 26.36
CA SER A 299 33.33 -12.24 25.85
C SER A 299 34.28 -11.13 26.28
N ILE A 300 33.88 -9.87 26.12
CA ILE A 300 34.70 -8.72 26.52
C ILE A 300 34.88 -8.68 28.05
N GLN A 301 33.83 -8.94 28.82
CA GLN A 301 33.90 -9.01 30.28
C GLN A 301 34.91 -10.06 30.75
N LEU A 302 34.86 -11.26 30.17
CA LEU A 302 35.82 -12.32 30.48
C LEU A 302 37.25 -11.91 30.11
N LEU A 303 37.43 -11.20 29.00
CA LEU A 303 38.75 -10.71 28.58
C LEU A 303 39.30 -9.62 29.50
N LEU A 304 38.44 -8.72 29.97
CA LEU A 304 38.82 -7.70 30.94
C LEU A 304 39.17 -8.35 32.27
N HIS A 305 38.31 -9.24 32.78
CA HIS A 305 38.53 -9.93 34.06
C HIS A 305 39.82 -10.76 34.08
N ARG A 306 40.09 -11.54 33.02
CA ARG A 306 41.33 -12.33 32.88
C ARG A 306 42.59 -11.47 32.82
N ASN A 307 42.47 -10.24 32.31
CA ASN A 307 43.59 -9.32 32.18
C ASN A 307 43.61 -8.25 33.28
N ASN A 308 42.81 -8.39 34.36
CA ASN A 308 42.70 -7.39 35.42
C ASN A 308 44.06 -6.99 36.01
N GLU A 309 44.92 -7.97 36.30
CA GLU A 309 46.28 -7.73 36.84
C GLU A 309 47.14 -6.89 35.89
N ASN A 310 47.06 -7.16 34.58
CA ASN A 310 47.81 -6.41 33.56
C ASN A 310 47.23 -5.01 33.36
N ILE A 311 45.91 -4.87 33.40
CA ILE A 311 45.19 -3.58 33.33
C ILE A 311 45.57 -2.70 34.52
N ARG A 312 45.60 -3.27 35.74
CA ARG A 312 45.99 -2.55 36.96
C ARG A 312 47.45 -2.11 36.92
N LYS A 313 48.37 -2.97 36.47
CA LYS A 313 49.79 -2.61 36.26
C LYS A 313 49.97 -1.49 35.24
N LEU A 314 49.23 -1.51 34.13
CA LEU A 314 49.24 -0.44 33.13
C LEU A 314 48.71 0.88 33.71
N SER A 315 47.65 0.82 34.50
CA SER A 315 47.11 2.00 35.20
C SER A 315 48.11 2.58 36.21
N LEU A 316 48.82 1.74 36.96
CA LEU A 316 49.86 2.15 37.90
C LEU A 316 51.08 2.77 37.21
N LEU A 317 51.35 2.39 35.96
CA LEU A 317 52.39 2.99 35.11
C LEU A 317 51.97 4.35 34.51
N GLY A 318 50.79 4.88 34.87
CA GLY A 318 50.31 6.20 34.45
C GLY A 318 49.55 6.24 33.12
N TYR A 319 49.21 5.09 32.54
CA TYR A 319 48.39 5.06 31.31
C TYR A 319 46.96 5.53 31.58
N LYS A 320 46.39 6.27 30.61
CA LYS A 320 45.01 6.73 30.70
C LYS A 320 44.04 5.58 30.42
N ILE A 321 42.87 5.60 31.08
CA ILE A 321 41.77 4.62 30.90
C ILE A 321 41.39 4.45 29.42
N SER A 322 41.45 5.53 28.64
CA SER A 322 41.18 5.50 27.19
C SER A 322 42.21 4.68 26.40
N GLU A 323 43.48 4.70 26.79
CA GLU A 323 44.57 4.00 26.11
C GLU A 323 44.51 2.49 26.39
N ILE A 324 44.08 2.12 27.60
CA ILE A 324 43.87 0.72 28.00
C ILE A 324 42.64 0.12 27.27
N ALA A 325 41.58 0.91 27.08
CA ALA A 325 40.36 0.48 26.40
C ALA A 325 40.47 0.46 24.85
N LEU A 326 41.41 1.23 24.27
CA LEU A 326 41.54 1.41 22.83
C LEU A 326 41.64 0.09 22.01
N PRO A 327 42.45 -0.91 22.42
CA PRO A 327 42.59 -2.16 21.66
C PRO A 327 41.28 -2.95 21.59
N TYR A 328 40.50 -2.95 22.68
CA TYR A 328 39.20 -3.62 22.74
C TYR A 328 38.17 -2.91 21.86
N LYS A 329 38.18 -1.57 21.85
CA LYS A 329 37.31 -0.77 20.98
C LYS A 329 37.61 -1.03 19.50
N ILE A 330 38.88 -1.00 19.11
CA ILE A 330 39.29 -1.29 17.72
C ILE A 330 38.90 -2.71 17.31
N MET A 331 39.12 -3.70 18.18
CA MET A 331 38.73 -5.09 17.91
C MET A 331 37.23 -5.23 17.64
N THR A 332 36.40 -4.60 18.48
CA THR A 332 34.94 -4.60 18.30
C THR A 332 34.52 -3.90 17.01
N ILE A 333 35.06 -2.70 16.73
CA ILE A 333 34.75 -1.97 15.51
C ILE A 333 35.09 -2.81 14.27
N VAL A 334 36.32 -3.36 14.22
CA VAL A 334 36.77 -4.18 13.09
C VAL A 334 35.89 -5.41 12.92
N LEU A 335 35.53 -6.09 14.01
CA LEU A 335 34.64 -7.25 13.96
C LEU A 335 33.29 -6.87 13.34
N PHE A 336 32.62 -5.84 13.84
CA PHE A 336 31.29 -5.45 13.36
C PHE A 336 31.32 -4.90 11.93
N VAL A 337 32.36 -4.16 11.53
CA VAL A 337 32.53 -3.69 10.14
C VAL A 337 32.70 -4.86 9.18
N ILE A 338 33.54 -5.85 9.55
CA ILE A 338 33.72 -7.07 8.74
C ILE A 338 32.40 -7.85 8.67
N THR A 339 31.73 -8.04 9.80
CA THR A 339 30.44 -8.74 9.85
C THR A 339 29.38 -8.06 8.99
N PHE A 340 29.27 -6.73 9.06
CA PHE A 340 28.34 -5.98 8.23
C PHE A 340 28.63 -6.17 6.75
N THR A 341 29.90 -5.99 6.34
CA THR A 341 30.31 -6.15 4.94
C THR A 341 30.03 -7.57 4.43
N ILE A 342 30.30 -8.59 5.24
CA ILE A 342 30.05 -9.99 4.86
C ILE A 342 28.54 -10.30 4.83
N SER A 343 27.73 -9.70 5.70
CA SER A 343 26.27 -9.89 5.70
C SER A 343 25.58 -9.40 4.42
N LEU A 344 26.22 -8.50 3.66
CA LEU A 344 25.70 -8.06 2.37
C LEU A 344 25.73 -9.16 1.30
N ILE A 345 26.64 -10.14 1.40
CA ILE A 345 26.77 -11.23 0.42
C ILE A 345 25.51 -12.11 0.39
N PRO A 346 25.07 -12.74 1.51
CA PRO A 346 23.86 -13.55 1.51
C PRO A 346 22.60 -12.72 1.27
N LEU A 347 22.60 -11.44 1.65
CA LEU A 347 21.51 -10.51 1.34
C LEU A 347 21.34 -10.33 -0.17
N SER A 348 22.42 -10.09 -0.90
CA SER A 348 22.38 -9.98 -2.37
C SER A 348 21.88 -11.26 -3.02
N ILE A 349 22.37 -12.44 -2.58
CA ILE A 349 21.91 -13.74 -3.11
C ILE A 349 20.41 -13.94 -2.88
N PHE A 350 19.93 -13.65 -1.67
CA PHE A 350 18.50 -13.75 -1.34
C PHE A 350 17.65 -12.81 -2.22
N ARG A 351 18.15 -11.60 -2.46
CA ARG A 351 17.49 -10.61 -3.31
C ARG A 351 17.44 -11.02 -4.77
N ASP A 352 18.55 -11.46 -5.33
CA ASP A 352 18.59 -11.96 -6.70
C ASP A 352 17.62 -13.12 -6.90
N PHE A 353 17.51 -14.00 -5.88
CA PHE A 353 16.56 -15.10 -5.90
C PHE A 353 15.09 -14.63 -5.96
N TYR A 354 14.62 -13.79 -5.02
CA TYR A 354 13.21 -13.39 -5.06
C TYR A 354 12.90 -12.42 -6.20
N SER A 355 13.82 -11.50 -6.53
CA SER A 355 13.60 -10.52 -7.61
C SER A 355 13.51 -11.18 -8.98
N SER A 356 14.35 -12.19 -9.26
CA SER A 356 14.24 -12.97 -10.49
C SER A 356 12.88 -13.66 -10.62
N ASN A 357 12.32 -14.16 -9.51
CA ASN A 357 10.99 -14.74 -9.49
C ASN A 357 9.89 -13.68 -9.69
N LEU A 358 10.05 -12.46 -9.16
CA LEU A 358 9.10 -11.36 -9.40
C LEU A 358 9.09 -10.91 -10.86
N ILE A 359 10.26 -10.81 -11.49
CA ILE A 359 10.38 -10.49 -12.93
C ILE A 359 9.73 -11.57 -13.78
N LEU A 360 9.92 -12.84 -13.43
CA LEU A 360 9.27 -13.95 -14.13
C LEU A 360 7.73 -13.87 -14.06
N LEU A 361 7.20 -13.28 -12.97
CA LEU A 361 5.77 -13.04 -12.79
C LEU A 361 5.28 -11.74 -13.48
N GLY A 362 6.17 -11.00 -14.15
CA GLY A 362 5.82 -9.79 -14.91
C GLY A 362 5.95 -8.48 -14.14
N TYR A 363 6.51 -8.48 -12.92
CA TYR A 363 6.68 -7.26 -12.12
C TYR A 363 8.01 -6.55 -12.39
N GLU A 364 7.97 -5.21 -12.45
CA GLU A 364 9.17 -4.37 -12.56
C GLU A 364 9.93 -4.27 -11.23
N ILE A 365 11.26 -4.20 -11.28
CA ILE A 365 12.12 -4.13 -10.09
C ILE A 365 12.23 -2.68 -9.62
N PHE A 366 11.81 -2.40 -8.39
CA PHE A 366 12.07 -1.12 -7.75
C PHE A 366 13.54 -1.03 -7.28
N SER A 367 14.34 -0.21 -7.96
CA SER A 367 15.78 -0.01 -7.72
C SER A 367 16.05 1.00 -6.60
N GLN A 368 15.60 0.75 -5.35
CA GLN A 368 15.89 1.63 -4.20
C GLN A 368 16.78 0.96 -3.13
N MET A 369 17.69 0.08 -3.56
CA MET A 369 18.49 -0.81 -2.71
C MET A 369 19.39 -0.09 -1.69
N PHE A 370 20.02 1.03 -2.07
CA PHE A 370 21.12 1.59 -1.28
C PHE A 370 20.67 2.46 -0.10
N ILE A 371 19.70 3.34 -0.30
CA ILE A 371 19.33 4.31 0.74
C ILE A 371 18.36 3.66 1.73
N SER A 372 17.37 2.91 1.25
CA SER A 372 16.27 2.44 2.09
C SER A 372 16.62 1.26 3.00
N ILE A 373 17.68 0.50 2.70
CA ILE A 373 18.04 -0.73 3.44
C ILE A 373 19.41 -0.62 4.10
N ILE A 374 20.45 -0.19 3.36
CA ILE A 374 21.83 -0.16 3.88
C ILE A 374 21.98 0.94 4.94
N VAL A 375 21.38 2.11 4.74
CA VAL A 375 21.48 3.23 5.71
C VAL A 375 20.84 2.87 7.05
N PRO A 376 19.59 2.35 7.13
CA PRO A 376 19.02 1.89 8.40
C PRO A 376 19.83 0.76 9.05
N GLY A 377 20.31 -0.21 8.26
CA GLY A 377 21.15 -1.30 8.76
C GLY A 377 22.47 -0.80 9.36
N PHE A 378 23.13 0.15 8.68
CA PHE A 378 24.35 0.78 9.16
C PHE A 378 24.09 1.65 10.41
N GLY A 379 22.97 2.38 10.45
CA GLY A 379 22.56 3.13 11.63
C GLY A 379 22.35 2.23 12.85
N PHE A 380 21.61 1.12 12.65
CA PHE A 380 21.35 0.14 13.69
C PHE A 380 22.64 -0.51 14.24
N ILE A 381 23.56 -0.92 13.36
CA ILE A 381 24.82 -1.52 13.81
C ILE A 381 25.73 -0.49 14.49
N SER A 382 25.71 0.77 14.05
CA SER A 382 26.47 1.86 14.66
C SER A 382 26.02 2.11 16.11
N ILE A 383 24.71 2.09 16.37
CA ILE A 383 24.14 2.21 17.73
C ILE A 383 24.66 1.08 18.62
N ILE A 384 24.65 -0.17 18.14
CA ILE A 384 25.15 -1.33 18.88
C ILE A 384 26.65 -1.16 19.20
N VAL A 385 27.46 -0.75 18.23
CA VAL A 385 28.90 -0.55 18.41
C VAL A 385 29.18 0.57 19.41
N ILE A 386 28.45 1.69 19.35
CA ILE A 386 28.57 2.79 20.32
C ILE A 386 28.25 2.30 21.73
N MET A 387 27.18 1.52 21.89
CA MET A 387 26.78 0.95 23.18
C MET A 387 27.86 0.02 23.74
N LEU A 388 28.48 -0.84 22.90
CA LEU A 388 29.61 -1.68 23.31
C LEU A 388 30.82 -0.84 23.73
N ILE A 389 31.18 0.18 22.96
CA ILE A 389 32.32 1.06 23.27
C ILE A 389 32.14 1.74 24.63
N TRP A 390 30.90 2.19 24.93
CA TRP A 390 30.55 2.79 26.21
C TRP A 390 30.66 1.78 27.36
N MET A 391 30.11 0.57 27.20
CA MET A 391 30.21 -0.50 28.19
C MET A 391 31.67 -0.88 28.48
N ILE A 392 32.51 -1.01 27.44
CA ILE A 392 33.94 -1.29 27.59
C ILE A 392 34.60 -0.20 28.44
N HIS A 393 34.33 1.07 28.14
CA HIS A 393 34.92 2.18 28.88
C HIS A 393 34.49 2.19 30.36
N ALA A 394 33.21 1.96 30.63
CA ALA A 394 32.66 1.89 31.98
C ALA A 394 33.29 0.74 32.80
N GLN A 395 33.49 -0.43 32.19
CA GLN A 395 34.11 -1.56 32.85
C GLN A 395 35.59 -1.36 33.14
N VAL A 396 36.36 -0.81 32.20
CA VAL A 396 37.77 -0.50 32.45
C VAL A 396 37.90 0.51 33.60
N LYS A 397 37.05 1.55 33.63
CA LYS A 397 37.02 2.52 34.74
C LYS A 397 36.80 1.85 36.09
N LYS A 398 35.86 0.90 36.17
CA LYS A 398 35.55 0.13 37.39
C LYS A 398 36.70 -0.76 37.87
N ILE A 399 37.55 -1.23 36.95
CA ILE A 399 38.72 -2.06 37.28
C ILE A 399 39.90 -1.20 37.77
N THR A 400 39.99 0.06 37.30
CA THR A 400 41.10 0.98 37.61
C THR A 400 40.88 1.85 38.84
N SER A 401 39.63 2.06 39.30
CA SER A 401 39.33 2.71 40.59
C SER A 401 39.36 1.69 41.72
#